data_AF-A0A161TE42-F1
#
_entry.id   AF-A0A161TE42-F1
#
_cell.length_a   1.000
_cell.length_b   1.000
_cell.length_c   1.000
_cell.angle_alpha   90.00
_cell.angle_beta   90.00
_cell.angle_gamma   90.00
#
_symmetry.space_group_name_H-M   'P 1'
#
loop_
_entity.id
_entity.type
_entity.pdbx_description
1 polymer ?
#
loop_
_entity_poly.entity_id
_entity_poly.type
_entity_poly.pdbx_seq_one_letter_code
_entity_poly.pdbx_strand_id
1 'polypeptide(L)'
;MIILILQKKMRRIQEPETPIDYVQMDGLAVMKIVKHCHEECSGNLEVAQGALLRLVVDNRLEITNCFPFPKTYDETIDEEEYQLDMMRRLRRVNVDHYHVGWYQSSDVGSFLSSPLLESQYHYQTSIEESVVLIYDTQKTERGFLTLKAYRLTPQAINMYKEGEFSPDAMRSLKVSYENLLTEVPVIIRNSPLTNILMCQLQEMIPPQQGYNFLDLSTSSVLEGHLRSLMEHVDDLNQEAIKFN
;
A
#
# COMPACT_ATOMS: atom_id res chain seq x y z
N MET A 1 12.38 -36.08 -36.96
CA MET A 1 13.08 -34.78 -37.13
C MET A 1 12.13 -33.57 -37.16
N ILE A 2 10.87 -33.71 -37.61
CA ILE A 2 9.87 -32.62 -37.62
C ILE A 2 9.29 -32.32 -36.21
N ILE A 3 9.18 -33.33 -35.34
CA ILE A 3 8.66 -33.18 -33.96
C ILE A 3 9.60 -32.36 -33.05
N LEU A 4 10.91 -32.43 -33.28
CA LEU A 4 11.91 -31.67 -32.51
C LEU A 4 11.96 -30.18 -32.91
N ILE A 5 11.50 -29.83 -34.12
CA ILE A 5 11.43 -28.43 -34.57
C ILE A 5 10.17 -27.75 -33.98
N LEU A 6 9.10 -28.51 -33.73
CA LEU A 6 7.87 -28.03 -33.09
C LEU A 6 8.05 -27.76 -31.58
N GLN A 7 8.84 -28.56 -30.86
CA GLN A 7 9.15 -28.26 -29.45
C GLN A 7 10.06 -27.04 -29.28
N LYS A 8 10.92 -26.73 -30.26
CA LYS A 8 11.84 -25.59 -30.19
C LYS A 8 11.22 -24.25 -30.58
N LYS A 9 9.97 -24.25 -31.08
CA LYS A 9 9.29 -23.06 -31.65
C LYS A 9 8.01 -22.64 -30.91
N MET A 10 7.70 -23.28 -29.77
CA MET A 10 6.62 -22.89 -28.84
C MET A 10 7.21 -22.50 -27.48
N ARG A 11 7.71 -21.26 -27.42
CA ARG A 11 7.82 -20.35 -26.25
C ARG A 11 8.92 -19.32 -26.57
N ARG A 12 8.62 -18.43 -27.53
CA ARG A 12 9.06 -17.05 -27.43
C ARG A 12 7.93 -16.32 -26.73
N ILE A 13 8.18 -15.91 -25.49
CA ILE A 13 7.79 -14.63 -24.89
C ILE A 13 8.92 -14.43 -23.88
N GLN A 14 9.69 -13.34 -24.01
CA GLN A 14 10.44 -12.82 -22.86
C GLN A 14 9.36 -12.58 -21.81
N GLU A 15 9.37 -13.36 -20.72
CA GLU A 15 8.42 -13.10 -19.64
C GLU A 15 8.62 -11.64 -19.23
N PRO A 16 7.59 -10.77 -19.38
CA PRO A 16 7.64 -9.51 -18.69
C PRO A 16 7.73 -9.89 -17.21
N GLU A 17 8.68 -9.29 -16.48
CA GLU A 17 8.84 -9.40 -15.03
C GLU A 17 7.48 -9.62 -14.38
N THR A 18 7.27 -10.81 -13.79
CA THR A 18 5.94 -11.26 -13.38
C THR A 18 5.31 -10.22 -12.48
N PRO A 19 4.25 -9.52 -12.92
CA PRO A 19 3.54 -8.64 -12.03
C PRO A 19 2.86 -9.52 -10.99
N ILE A 20 3.01 -9.16 -9.71
CA ILE A 20 2.22 -9.74 -8.62
C ILE A 20 0.74 -9.68 -9.04
N ASP A 21 0.10 -10.84 -9.22
CA ASP A 21 -1.30 -10.89 -9.66
C ASP A 21 -2.23 -10.32 -8.60
N TYR A 22 -1.93 -10.60 -7.33
CA TYR A 22 -2.70 -10.12 -6.20
C TYR A 22 -1.89 -10.20 -4.89
N VAL A 23 -2.25 -9.36 -3.92
CA VAL A 23 -1.69 -9.35 -2.57
C VAL A 23 -2.57 -10.17 -1.65
N GLN A 24 -2.03 -11.20 -1.00
CA GLN A 24 -2.72 -11.99 0.01
C GLN A 24 -2.40 -11.49 1.41
N MET A 25 -3.34 -10.86 2.09
CA MET A 25 -3.14 -10.38 3.46
C MET A 25 -3.72 -11.33 4.50
N ASP A 26 -3.00 -11.54 5.59
CA ASP A 26 -3.55 -12.20 6.78
C ASP A 26 -4.35 -11.19 7.62
N GLY A 27 -5.43 -11.66 8.25
CA GLY A 27 -6.28 -10.83 9.10
C GLY A 27 -5.54 -10.22 10.29
N LEU A 28 -4.47 -10.87 10.76
CA LEU A 28 -3.61 -10.34 11.81
C LEU A 28 -2.91 -9.03 11.38
N ALA A 29 -2.35 -8.99 10.17
CA ALA A 29 -1.69 -7.79 9.64
C ALA A 29 -2.69 -6.65 9.47
N VAL A 30 -3.87 -6.95 8.92
CA VAL A 30 -4.97 -5.97 8.76
C VAL A 30 -5.36 -5.39 10.12
N MET A 31 -5.57 -6.23 11.14
CA MET A 31 -5.96 -5.78 12.46
C MET A 31 -4.90 -4.88 13.11
N LYS A 32 -3.61 -5.19 12.91
CA LYS A 32 -2.51 -4.36 13.40
C LYS A 32 -2.47 -2.99 12.74
N ILE A 33 -2.66 -2.93 11.41
CA ILE A 33 -2.74 -1.67 10.67
C ILE A 33 -3.92 -0.84 11.19
N VAL A 34 -5.10 -1.43 11.29
CA VAL A 34 -6.31 -0.75 11.80
C VAL A 34 -6.08 -0.22 13.21
N LYS A 35 -5.51 -1.04 14.11
CA LYS A 35 -5.20 -0.64 15.48
C LYS A 35 -4.24 0.55 15.50
N HIS A 36 -3.14 0.46 14.77
CA HIS A 36 -2.15 1.53 14.69
C HIS A 36 -2.77 2.82 14.18
N CYS A 37 -3.48 2.77 13.06
CA CYS A 37 -4.09 3.96 12.48
C CYS A 37 -5.18 4.57 13.39
N HIS A 38 -5.90 3.76 14.17
CA HIS A 38 -6.89 4.26 15.12
C HIS A 38 -6.27 4.91 16.37
N GLU A 39 -5.19 4.31 16.91
CA GLU A 39 -4.41 4.89 18.01
C GLU A 39 -3.78 6.22 17.59
N GLU A 40 -3.28 6.30 16.35
CA GLU A 40 -2.64 7.49 15.79
C GLU A 40 -3.63 8.62 15.44
N CYS A 41 -4.78 8.30 14.82
CA CYS A 41 -5.84 9.28 14.56
C CYS A 41 -6.34 9.98 15.83
N SER A 42 -6.24 9.31 16.99
CA SER A 42 -6.63 9.88 18.29
C SER A 42 -5.55 10.78 18.92
N GLY A 43 -4.30 10.62 18.48
CA GLY A 43 -3.12 11.19 19.12
C GLY A 43 -2.60 12.46 18.46
N ASN A 44 -2.53 12.52 17.12
CA ASN A 44 -2.08 13.66 16.32
C ASN A 44 -2.47 13.48 14.83
N LEU A 45 -2.59 14.58 14.09
CA LEU A 45 -2.86 14.62 12.63
C LEU A 45 -1.63 14.19 11.81
N GLU A 46 -0.96 13.11 12.19
CA GLU A 46 0.19 12.59 11.47
C GLU A 46 -0.14 11.27 10.80
N VAL A 47 0.46 11.11 9.62
CA VAL A 47 0.28 9.94 8.79
C VAL A 47 1.00 8.76 9.42
N ALA A 48 0.22 7.78 9.88
CA ALA A 48 0.70 6.53 10.43
C ALA A 48 1.36 5.68 9.33
N GLN A 49 2.66 5.43 9.46
CA GLN A 49 3.44 4.62 8.51
C GLN A 49 4.02 3.38 9.20
N GLY A 50 4.29 2.33 8.42
CA GLY A 50 4.96 1.14 8.93
C GLY A 50 5.40 0.17 7.85
N ALA A 51 6.26 -0.77 8.23
CA ALA A 51 6.78 -1.80 7.34
C ALA A 51 5.84 -3.00 7.24
N LEU A 52 5.80 -3.59 6.05
CA LEU A 52 5.13 -4.85 5.73
C LEU A 52 6.16 -5.97 5.63
N LEU A 53 5.82 -7.10 6.26
CA LEU A 53 6.70 -8.25 6.37
C LEU A 53 6.06 -9.49 5.79
N ARG A 54 6.82 -10.16 4.91
CA ARG A 54 6.65 -11.55 4.45
C ARG A 54 7.65 -11.84 3.32
N LEU A 55 7.40 -12.90 2.56
CA LEU A 55 8.10 -13.33 1.39
C LEU A 55 7.11 -13.43 0.21
N VAL A 56 7.61 -13.24 -1.01
CA VAL A 56 6.83 -13.47 -2.22
C VAL A 56 6.87 -14.95 -2.58
N VAL A 57 5.70 -15.54 -2.82
CA VAL A 57 5.57 -16.95 -3.20
C VAL A 57 4.93 -17.03 -4.58
N ASP A 58 5.70 -17.52 -5.54
CA ASP A 58 5.34 -17.62 -6.96
C ASP A 58 4.86 -16.29 -7.54
N ASN A 59 3.55 -16.09 -7.66
CA ASN A 59 2.92 -14.89 -8.23
C ASN A 59 2.03 -14.15 -7.23
N ARG A 60 2.23 -14.42 -5.93
CA ARG A 60 1.37 -13.98 -4.82
C ARG A 60 2.24 -13.31 -3.77
N LEU A 61 1.98 -12.03 -3.55
CA LEU A 61 2.60 -11.31 -2.44
C LEU A 61 1.79 -11.61 -1.18
N GLU A 62 2.30 -12.49 -0.33
CA GLU A 62 1.64 -12.72 0.95
C GLU A 62 2.08 -11.65 1.95
N ILE A 63 1.23 -11.21 2.87
CA ILE A 63 1.59 -10.33 4.00
C ILE A 63 1.11 -11.01 5.29
N THR A 64 2.03 -11.44 6.17
CA THR A 64 1.71 -12.06 7.48
C THR A 64 1.61 -11.01 8.56
N ASN A 65 2.54 -10.06 8.52
CA ASN A 65 2.82 -9.21 9.66
C ASN A 65 3.22 -7.81 9.20
N CYS A 66 3.05 -6.87 10.11
CA CYS A 66 3.49 -5.50 9.94
C CYS A 66 3.94 -4.95 11.29
N PHE A 67 4.79 -3.93 11.24
CA PHE A 67 5.13 -3.13 12.42
C PHE A 67 5.14 -1.65 12.05
N PRO A 68 4.68 -0.78 12.96
CA PRO A 68 4.69 0.66 12.75
C PRO A 68 6.12 1.21 12.82
N PHE A 69 6.38 2.27 12.06
CA PHE A 69 7.58 3.06 12.24
C PHE A 69 7.42 3.98 13.46
N PRO A 70 8.51 4.20 14.23
CA PRO A 70 8.51 5.18 15.32
C PRO A 70 8.30 6.59 14.74
N LYS A 71 7.68 7.47 15.52
CA LYS A 71 7.39 8.84 15.08
C LYS A 71 8.67 9.65 14.92
N THR A 72 8.70 10.50 13.90
CA THR A 72 9.81 11.41 13.56
C THR A 72 10.14 12.45 14.64
N TYR A 73 9.36 12.58 15.72
CA TYR A 73 9.67 13.50 16.84
C TYR A 73 10.89 13.08 17.66
N ASP A 74 11.27 11.81 17.65
CA ASP A 74 12.47 11.33 18.33
C ASP A 74 13.63 11.28 17.31
N GLU A 75 14.22 12.44 17.00
CA GLU A 75 15.48 12.60 16.21
C GLU A 75 16.69 11.80 16.77
N THR A 76 16.48 11.06 17.86
CA THR A 76 17.48 10.25 18.56
C THR A 76 17.45 8.77 18.21
N ILE A 77 16.44 8.32 17.44
CA ILE A 77 16.31 6.93 17.02
C ILE A 77 16.61 6.84 15.53
N ASP A 78 17.76 6.25 15.19
CA ASP A 78 18.06 5.88 13.81
C ASP A 78 17.00 4.87 13.34
N GLU A 79 16.19 5.27 12.35
CA GLU A 79 15.13 4.42 11.78
C GLU A 79 15.67 3.07 11.31
N GLU A 80 16.88 3.08 10.74
CA GLU A 80 17.60 1.88 10.30
C GLU A 80 17.97 0.97 11.47
N GLU A 81 18.42 1.51 12.60
CA GLU A 81 18.75 0.72 13.80
C GLU A 81 17.49 0.10 14.40
N TYR A 82 16.41 0.88 14.47
CA TYR A 82 15.10 0.38 14.93
C TYR A 82 14.59 -0.77 14.05
N GLN A 83 14.66 -0.61 12.72
CA GLN A 83 14.27 -1.65 11.78
C GLN A 83 15.14 -2.91 11.94
N LEU A 84 16.46 -2.76 12.05
CA LEU A 84 17.39 -3.88 12.25
C LEU A 84 17.12 -4.63 13.56
N ASP A 85 16.89 -3.90 14.66
CA ASP A 85 16.59 -4.50 15.95
C ASP A 85 15.22 -5.17 15.97
N MET A 86 14.22 -4.59 15.30
CA MET A 86 12.90 -5.21 15.14
C MET A 86 13.00 -6.50 14.31
N MET A 87 13.76 -6.49 13.21
CA MET A 87 14.03 -7.70 12.41
C MET A 87 14.77 -8.77 13.22
N ARG A 88 15.76 -8.39 14.03
CA ARG A 88 16.47 -9.33 14.93
C ARG A 88 15.52 -9.95 15.96
N ARG A 89 14.59 -9.17 16.52
CA ARG A 89 13.59 -9.66 17.48
C ARG A 89 12.60 -10.61 16.81
N LEU A 90 12.10 -10.27 15.63
CA LEU A 90 11.17 -11.13 14.87
C LEU A 90 11.82 -12.45 14.47
N ARG A 91 13.10 -12.42 14.10
CA ARG A 91 13.88 -13.63 13.81
C ARG A 91 13.98 -14.58 15.00
N ARG A 92 14.04 -14.07 16.24
CA ARG A 92 14.05 -14.92 17.45
C ARG A 92 12.71 -15.62 17.71
N VAL A 93 11.62 -15.06 17.22
CA VAL A 93 10.25 -15.58 17.39
C VAL A 93 9.85 -16.49 16.22
N ASN A 94 10.77 -16.78 15.29
CA ASN A 94 10.50 -17.53 14.05
C ASN A 94 9.39 -16.91 13.20
N VAL A 95 9.29 -15.58 13.22
CA VAL A 95 8.40 -14.83 12.32
C VAL A 95 9.23 -14.33 11.15
N ASP A 96 8.67 -14.38 9.94
CA ASP A 96 9.30 -13.84 8.74
C ASP A 96 9.65 -12.36 8.93
N HIS A 97 10.89 -11.99 8.61
CA HIS A 97 11.44 -10.65 8.79
C HIS A 97 11.81 -9.99 7.45
N TYR A 98 11.37 -10.57 6.35
CA TYR A 98 11.63 -10.05 5.01
C TYR A 98 10.73 -8.85 4.76
N HIS A 99 11.34 -7.71 4.44
CA HIS A 99 10.64 -6.48 4.09
C HIS A 99 10.10 -6.59 2.66
N VAL A 100 8.79 -6.40 2.48
CA VAL A 100 8.13 -6.51 1.16
C VAL A 100 7.46 -5.21 0.72
N GLY A 101 7.51 -4.18 1.55
CA GLY A 101 6.85 -2.93 1.29
C GLY A 101 6.46 -2.26 2.59
N TRP A 102 5.61 -1.26 2.49
CA TRP A 102 5.21 -0.45 3.64
C TRP A 102 3.75 -0.02 3.48
N TYR A 103 3.13 0.33 4.59
CA TYR A 103 1.78 0.86 4.62
C TYR A 103 1.79 2.31 5.11
N GLN A 104 0.80 3.05 4.65
CA GLN A 104 0.57 4.43 5.00
C GLN A 104 -0.92 4.67 5.22
N SER A 105 -1.27 5.38 6.29
CA SER A 105 -2.62 5.93 6.44
C SER A 105 -2.79 7.19 5.59
N SER A 106 -3.92 7.34 4.94
CA SER A 106 -4.30 8.58 4.27
C SER A 106 -5.61 9.10 4.85
N ASP A 107 -5.64 10.39 5.16
CA ASP A 107 -6.88 11.09 5.48
C ASP A 107 -7.48 11.62 4.17
N VAL A 108 -8.76 11.38 3.95
CA VAL A 108 -9.53 11.93 2.80
C VAL A 108 -8.98 11.52 1.42
N GLY A 109 -8.19 10.44 1.32
CA GLY A 109 -7.69 9.92 0.03
C GLY A 109 -6.63 10.80 -0.65
N SER A 110 -6.11 11.82 0.04
CA SER A 110 -4.89 12.53 -0.39
C SER A 110 -3.69 11.71 0.08
N PHE A 111 -3.21 10.83 -0.79
CA PHE A 111 -2.08 9.94 -0.50
C PHE A 111 -0.87 10.17 -1.40
N LEU A 112 -1.06 10.82 -2.54
CA LEU A 112 0.01 11.09 -3.51
C LEU A 112 0.83 12.27 -3.03
N SER A 113 2.03 11.98 -2.56
CA SER A 113 3.02 12.98 -2.15
C SER A 113 4.37 12.66 -2.79
N SER A 114 5.14 13.68 -3.17
CA SER A 114 6.50 13.50 -3.71
C SER A 114 7.40 12.61 -2.83
N PRO A 115 7.48 12.80 -1.49
CA PRO A 115 8.23 11.90 -0.62
C PRO A 115 7.72 10.45 -0.62
N LEU A 116 6.41 10.22 -0.81
CA LEU A 116 5.87 8.86 -0.94
C LEU A 116 6.40 8.21 -2.21
N LEU A 117 6.42 8.96 -3.32
CA LEU A 117 6.90 8.48 -4.61
C LEU A 117 8.41 8.21 -4.60
N GLU A 118 9.20 9.09 -3.99
CA GLU A 118 10.65 8.89 -3.80
C GLU A 118 10.95 7.67 -2.93
N SER A 119 10.24 7.52 -1.81
CA SER A 119 10.37 6.36 -0.93
C SER A 119 9.99 5.07 -1.65
N GLN A 120 8.89 5.08 -2.40
CA GLN A 120 8.47 3.91 -3.17
C GLN A 120 9.48 3.57 -4.27
N TYR A 121 10.05 4.57 -4.95
CA TYR A 121 11.12 4.36 -5.92
C TYR A 121 12.36 3.72 -5.28
N HIS A 122 12.77 4.18 -4.10
CA HIS A 122 13.90 3.62 -3.36
C HIS A 122 13.66 2.15 -2.97
N TYR A 123 12.50 1.86 -2.39
CA TYR A 123 12.12 0.49 -2.02
C TYR A 123 11.98 -0.41 -3.24
N GLN A 124 11.41 0.08 -4.34
CA GLN A 124 11.22 -0.71 -5.56
C GLN A 124 12.53 -0.91 -6.35
N THR A 125 13.52 -0.04 -6.16
CA THR A 125 14.90 -0.23 -6.68
C THR A 125 15.64 -1.31 -5.91
N SER A 126 15.41 -1.38 -4.59
CA SER A 126 16.03 -2.38 -3.72
C SER A 126 15.34 -3.75 -3.82
N ILE A 127 14.01 -3.75 -3.98
CA ILE A 127 13.14 -4.93 -4.02
C ILE A 127 12.12 -4.72 -5.15
N GLU A 128 12.25 -5.46 -6.25
CA GLU A 128 11.42 -5.29 -7.45
C GLU A 128 9.91 -5.47 -7.19
N GLU A 129 9.58 -6.26 -6.17
CA GLU A 129 8.21 -6.66 -5.79
C GLU A 129 7.59 -5.80 -4.69
N SER A 130 8.19 -4.63 -4.39
CA SER A 130 7.69 -3.71 -3.35
C SER A 130 6.29 -3.16 -3.65
N VAL A 131 5.42 -3.15 -2.64
CA VAL A 131 4.04 -2.63 -2.72
C VAL A 131 3.78 -1.61 -1.61
N VAL A 132 3.04 -0.54 -1.93
CA VAL A 132 2.51 0.41 -0.94
C VAL A 132 1.07 0.02 -0.61
N LEU A 133 0.78 -0.16 0.68
CA LEU A 133 -0.60 -0.28 1.16
C LEU A 133 -1.11 1.06 1.69
N ILE A 134 -2.24 1.49 1.16
CA ILE A 134 -2.90 2.73 1.57
C ILE A 134 -4.16 2.36 2.32
N TYR A 135 -4.21 2.80 3.58
CA TYR A 135 -5.35 2.61 4.47
C TYR A 135 -6.04 3.95 4.70
N ASP A 136 -7.33 4.01 4.41
CA ASP A 136 -8.14 5.21 4.65
C ASP A 136 -8.93 5.04 5.95
N THR A 137 -8.63 5.91 6.92
CA THR A 137 -9.18 5.89 8.27
C THR A 137 -10.64 6.33 8.28
N GLN A 138 -10.98 7.43 7.60
CA GLN A 138 -12.32 8.02 7.56
C GLN A 138 -13.36 7.08 6.95
N LYS A 139 -12.99 6.37 5.88
CA LYS A 139 -13.88 5.37 5.26
C LYS A 139 -14.08 4.16 6.17
N THR A 140 -13.02 3.75 6.89
CA THR A 140 -13.08 2.59 7.78
C THR A 140 -13.86 2.87 9.07
N GLU A 141 -13.80 4.09 9.61
CA GLU A 141 -14.65 4.49 10.75
C GLU A 141 -16.15 4.32 10.48
N ARG A 142 -16.55 4.40 9.22
CA ARG A 142 -17.93 4.25 8.76
C ARG A 142 -18.32 2.80 8.42
N GLY A 143 -17.42 1.85 8.64
CA GLY A 143 -17.67 0.43 8.46
C GLY A 143 -17.25 -0.15 7.11
N PHE A 144 -16.62 0.65 6.23
CA PHE A 144 -16.03 0.15 4.98
C PHE A 144 -14.52 0.02 5.12
N LEU A 145 -14.01 -1.21 5.23
CA LEU A 145 -12.56 -1.43 5.18
C LEU A 145 -12.04 -1.12 3.77
N THR A 146 -11.37 0.03 3.62
CA THR A 146 -10.74 0.42 2.36
C THR A 146 -9.23 0.32 2.47
N LEU A 147 -8.71 -0.77 1.92
CA LEU A 147 -7.29 -1.03 1.75
C LEU A 147 -7.00 -1.12 0.26
N LYS A 148 -6.09 -0.27 -0.20
CA LYS A 148 -5.64 -0.27 -1.59
C LYS A 148 -4.15 -0.55 -1.66
N ALA A 149 -3.75 -1.50 -2.48
CA ALA A 149 -2.35 -1.76 -2.79
C ALA A 149 -1.98 -1.07 -4.10
N TYR A 150 -0.93 -0.27 -4.07
CA TYR A 150 -0.39 0.42 -5.23
C TYR A 150 1.04 -0.03 -5.49
N ARG A 151 1.37 -0.16 -6.78
CA ARG A 151 2.73 -0.42 -7.26
C ARG A 151 3.09 0.59 -8.35
N LEU A 152 4.35 1.01 -8.39
CA LEU A 152 4.85 1.87 -9.45
C LEU A 152 5.10 1.05 -10.73
N THR A 153 4.75 1.61 -11.89
CA THR A 153 5.06 0.94 -13.17
C THR A 153 6.56 0.98 -13.49
N PRO A 154 7.09 -0.03 -14.20
CA PRO A 154 8.50 -0.06 -14.59
C PRO A 154 8.89 1.12 -15.50
N GLN A 155 7.93 1.70 -16.23
CA GLN A 155 8.14 2.91 -17.03
C GLN A 155 8.43 4.13 -16.15
N ALA A 156 7.68 4.30 -15.06
CA ALA A 156 7.93 5.37 -14.10
C ALA A 156 9.26 5.15 -13.34
N ILE A 157 9.63 3.91 -13.02
CA ILE A 157 10.95 3.60 -12.43
C ILE A 157 12.09 4.04 -13.36
N ASN A 158 12.00 3.72 -14.65
CA ASN A 158 13.04 4.11 -15.61
C ASN A 158 13.13 5.63 -15.78
N MET A 159 11.99 6.33 -15.75
CA MET A 159 11.98 7.80 -15.74
C MET A 159 12.72 8.37 -14.53
N TYR A 160 12.50 7.81 -13.33
CA TYR A 160 13.20 8.22 -12.12
C TYR A 160 14.70 7.86 -12.14
N LYS A 161 15.09 6.75 -12.78
CA LYS A 161 16.50 6.37 -12.97
C LYS A 161 17.26 7.34 -13.88
N GLU A 162 16.61 7.83 -14.93
CA GLU A 162 17.23 8.75 -15.89
C GLU A 162 17.30 10.19 -15.37
N GLY A 163 16.51 10.54 -14.35
CA GLY A 163 16.56 11.84 -13.68
C GLY A 163 16.13 13.03 -14.56
N GLU A 164 15.67 12.77 -15.78
CA GLU A 164 15.16 13.80 -16.69
C GLU A 164 13.63 13.92 -16.56
N PHE A 165 13.18 14.81 -15.67
CA PHE A 165 11.79 15.27 -15.64
C PHE A 165 11.50 16.28 -16.77
N SER A 166 11.88 15.94 -17.99
CA SER A 166 11.63 16.76 -19.19
C SER A 166 10.26 16.42 -19.79
N PRO A 167 9.51 17.40 -20.31
CA PRO A 167 8.25 17.15 -21.04
C PRO A 167 8.47 16.24 -22.26
N ASP A 168 9.67 16.24 -22.85
CA ASP A 168 10.03 15.36 -23.96
C ASP A 168 10.23 13.90 -23.51
N ALA A 169 10.75 13.68 -22.29
CA ALA A 169 10.87 12.36 -21.68
C ALA A 169 9.49 11.79 -21.28
N MET A 170 8.59 12.63 -20.75
CA MET A 170 7.20 12.21 -20.49
C MET A 170 6.47 11.81 -21.78
N ARG A 171 6.73 12.52 -22.88
CA ARG A 171 6.13 12.23 -24.19
C ARG A 171 6.70 10.97 -24.85
N SER A 172 7.98 10.68 -24.64
CA SER A 172 8.64 9.47 -25.17
C SER A 172 8.25 8.21 -24.39
N LEU A 173 8.18 8.30 -23.06
CA LEU A 173 7.79 7.19 -22.18
C LEU A 173 6.26 6.99 -22.10
N LYS A 174 5.44 7.92 -22.62
CA LYS A 174 3.96 7.89 -22.56
C LYS A 174 3.42 7.66 -21.14
N VAL A 175 4.13 8.17 -20.13
CA VAL A 175 3.64 8.11 -18.75
C VAL A 175 2.44 9.04 -18.66
N SER A 176 1.27 8.47 -18.45
CA SER A 176 0.01 9.19 -18.21
C SER A 176 -0.40 9.02 -16.74
N TYR A 177 -1.34 9.82 -16.25
CA TYR A 177 -1.87 9.70 -14.88
C TYR A 177 -2.41 8.30 -14.57
N GLU A 178 -2.90 7.57 -15.59
CA GLU A 178 -3.41 6.19 -15.47
C GLU A 178 -2.30 5.14 -15.35
N ASN A 179 -1.12 5.41 -15.90
CA ASN A 179 -0.03 4.45 -16.01
C ASN A 179 1.10 4.69 -15.00
N LEU A 180 0.96 5.66 -14.10
CA LEU A 180 1.96 5.92 -13.06
C LEU A 180 1.88 4.87 -11.94
N LEU A 181 0.67 4.59 -11.49
CA LEU A 181 0.38 3.61 -10.44
C LEU A 181 -0.55 2.52 -10.95
N THR A 182 -0.17 1.27 -10.74
CA THR A 182 -1.06 0.12 -10.95
C THR A 182 -1.64 -0.31 -9.61
N GLU A 183 -2.96 -0.40 -9.53
CA GLU A 183 -3.66 -1.00 -8.39
C GLU A 183 -3.53 -2.53 -8.44
N VAL A 184 -3.09 -3.13 -7.33
CA VAL A 184 -2.99 -4.58 -7.17
C VAL A 184 -4.15 -5.03 -6.28
N PRO A 185 -4.95 -6.05 -6.68
CA PRO A 185 -6.07 -6.50 -5.87
C PRO A 185 -5.58 -7.13 -4.56
N VAL A 186 -6.26 -6.80 -3.45
CA VAL A 186 -5.96 -7.32 -2.11
C VAL A 186 -6.99 -8.38 -1.73
N ILE A 187 -6.53 -9.57 -1.35
CA ILE A 187 -7.34 -10.69 -0.89
C ILE A 187 -6.99 -11.01 0.55
N ILE A 188 -7.97 -10.93 1.45
CA ILE A 188 -7.78 -11.29 2.85
C ILE A 188 -7.98 -12.80 3.00
N ARG A 189 -6.97 -13.51 3.50
CA ARG A 189 -7.01 -14.95 3.77
C ARG A 189 -6.63 -15.22 5.21
N ASN A 190 -7.58 -15.76 5.97
CA ASN A 190 -7.35 -16.16 7.35
C ASN A 190 -7.00 -17.64 7.46
N SER A 191 -6.25 -17.98 8.50
CA SER A 191 -6.02 -19.37 8.89
C SER A 191 -7.32 -20.02 9.41
N PRO A 192 -7.48 -21.35 9.29
CA PRO A 192 -8.65 -22.04 9.84
C PRO A 192 -8.82 -21.85 11.36
N LEU A 193 -7.72 -21.75 12.10
CA LEU A 193 -7.75 -21.51 13.54
C LEU A 193 -8.29 -20.10 13.85
N THR A 194 -7.84 -19.10 13.11
CA THR A 194 -8.35 -17.73 13.21
C THR A 194 -9.85 -17.69 12.90
N ASN A 195 -10.32 -18.47 11.92
CA ASN A 195 -11.74 -18.56 11.60
C ASN A 195 -12.57 -19.15 12.76
N ILE A 196 -12.08 -20.20 13.43
CA ILE A 196 -12.74 -20.77 14.61
C ILE A 196 -12.82 -19.72 15.72
N LEU A 197 -11.73 -18.98 15.95
CA LEU A 197 -11.71 -17.90 16.93
C LEU A 197 -12.72 -16.79 16.58
N MET A 198 -12.82 -16.41 15.29
CA MET A 198 -13.81 -15.42 14.84
C MET A 198 -15.24 -15.90 15.08
N CYS A 199 -15.54 -17.19 14.88
CA CYS A 199 -16.85 -17.75 15.20
C CYS A 199 -17.16 -17.65 16.71
N GLN A 200 -16.19 -17.93 17.58
CA GLN A 200 -16.36 -17.78 19.03
C GLN A 200 -16.55 -16.32 19.45
N LEU A 201 -15.80 -15.39 18.84
CA LEU A 201 -15.95 -13.96 19.11
C LEU A 201 -17.30 -13.44 18.64
N GLN A 202 -17.84 -13.94 17.53
CA GLN A 202 -19.15 -13.54 17.02
C GLN A 202 -20.28 -13.85 18.02
N GLU A 203 -20.19 -14.94 18.78
CA GLU A 203 -21.16 -15.25 19.85
C GLU A 203 -21.06 -14.29 21.05
N MET A 204 -19.89 -13.70 21.26
CA MET A 204 -19.62 -12.76 22.37
C MET A 204 -19.99 -11.31 22.04
N ILE A 205 -20.12 -10.96 20.75
CA ILE A 205 -20.38 -9.58 20.31
C ILE A 205 -21.89 -9.29 20.33
N PRO A 206 -22.35 -8.19 20.97
CA PRO A 206 -23.76 -7.81 20.94
C PRO A 206 -24.21 -7.44 19.51
N PRO A 207 -25.43 -7.81 19.10
CA PRO A 207 -25.92 -7.66 17.71
C PRO A 207 -26.08 -6.21 17.22
N GLN A 208 -25.75 -5.20 18.05
CA GLN A 208 -25.98 -3.78 17.75
C GLN A 208 -24.83 -3.09 17.00
N GLN A 209 -23.60 -3.63 17.05
CA GLN A 209 -22.41 -2.94 16.50
C GLN A 209 -22.13 -3.21 15.00
N GLY A 210 -22.96 -3.97 14.30
CA GLY A 210 -22.74 -4.37 12.90
C GLY A 210 -23.41 -3.49 11.84
N TYR A 211 -24.28 -2.55 12.23
CA TYR A 211 -25.14 -1.79 11.29
C TYR A 211 -24.62 -0.39 10.97
N ASN A 212 -23.44 0.01 11.45
CA ASN A 212 -22.89 1.35 11.20
C ASN A 212 -22.68 1.64 9.70
N PHE A 213 -22.48 0.60 8.88
CA PHE A 213 -22.42 0.70 7.42
C PHE A 213 -23.74 1.19 6.79
N LEU A 214 -24.88 0.94 7.44
CA LEU A 214 -26.20 1.38 6.97
C LEU A 214 -26.51 2.83 7.37
N ASP A 215 -25.61 3.50 8.09
CA ASP A 215 -25.80 4.89 8.43
C ASP A 215 -25.56 5.77 7.19
N LEU A 216 -26.64 6.38 6.70
CA LEU A 216 -26.65 7.27 5.54
C LEU A 216 -26.12 8.67 5.87
N SER A 217 -25.48 8.85 7.03
CA SER A 217 -24.89 10.11 7.50
C SER A 217 -23.58 10.43 6.77
N THR A 218 -23.57 10.35 5.43
CA THR A 218 -22.32 10.50 4.67
C THR A 218 -21.84 11.95 4.49
N SER A 219 -22.64 12.93 4.92
CA SER A 219 -22.45 14.34 4.61
C SER A 219 -21.08 14.90 5.04
N SER A 220 -20.58 14.56 6.24
CA SER A 220 -19.32 15.14 6.73
C SER A 220 -18.07 14.65 5.98
N VAL A 221 -17.98 13.36 5.64
CA VAL A 221 -16.86 12.85 4.82
C VAL A 221 -17.01 13.25 3.36
N LEU A 222 -18.23 13.38 2.83
CA LEU A 222 -18.41 13.94 1.49
C LEU A 222 -17.94 15.39 1.46
N GLU A 223 -18.27 16.19 2.48
CA GLU A 223 -17.77 17.55 2.63
C GLU A 223 -16.24 17.57 2.73
N GLY A 224 -15.64 16.67 3.50
CA GLY A 224 -14.18 16.51 3.59
C GLY A 224 -13.55 16.21 2.22
N HIS A 225 -14.05 15.20 1.51
CA HIS A 225 -13.58 14.86 0.16
C HIS A 225 -13.76 16.01 -0.83
N LEU A 226 -14.89 16.72 -0.78
CA LEU A 226 -15.14 17.87 -1.65
C LEU A 226 -14.20 19.03 -1.32
N ARG A 227 -13.89 19.27 -0.03
CA ARG A 227 -12.94 20.30 0.38
C ARG A 227 -11.54 20.00 -0.14
N SER A 228 -11.06 18.77 0.05
CA SER A 228 -9.76 18.33 -0.50
C SER A 228 -9.74 18.41 -2.03
N LEU A 229 -10.82 18.04 -2.71
CA LEU A 229 -10.92 18.20 -4.17
C LEU A 229 -10.86 19.67 -4.60
N MET A 230 -11.55 20.57 -3.88
CA MET A 230 -11.51 22.01 -4.17
C MET A 230 -10.10 22.56 -4.04
N GLU A 231 -9.36 22.20 -2.98
CA GLU A 231 -7.96 22.60 -2.80
C GLU A 231 -7.08 22.12 -3.97
N HIS A 232 -7.20 20.85 -4.38
CA HIS A 232 -6.43 20.32 -5.51
C HIS A 232 -6.81 20.95 -6.86
N VAL A 233 -8.08 21.29 -7.06
CA VAL A 233 -8.54 21.98 -8.27
C VAL A 233 -8.03 23.42 -8.28
N ASP A 234 -8.00 24.10 -7.13
CA ASP A 234 -7.45 25.44 -7.00
C ASP A 234 -5.93 25.45 -7.24
N ASP A 235 -5.20 24.47 -6.73
CA ASP A 235 -3.77 24.29 -7.01
C ASP A 235 -3.52 24.06 -8.51
N LEU A 236 -4.32 23.19 -9.15
CA LEU A 236 -4.24 22.94 -10.59
C LEU A 236 -4.55 24.21 -11.40
N ASN A 237 -5.54 25.00 -10.98
CA ASN A 237 -5.85 26.27 -11.62
C ASN A 237 -4.70 27.27 -11.47
N GLN A 238 -4.07 27.36 -10.30
CA GLN A 238 -2.89 28.22 -10.10
C GLN A 238 -1.73 27.81 -11.01
N GLU A 239 -1.48 26.51 -11.17
CA GLU A 239 -0.47 26.02 -12.11
C GLU A 239 -0.85 26.34 -13.56
N ALA A 240 -2.09 26.09 -13.98
CA ALA A 240 -2.56 26.40 -15.33
C ALA A 240 -2.45 27.90 -15.66
N ILE A 241 -2.65 28.79 -14.68
CA ILE A 241 -2.43 30.23 -14.86
C ILE A 241 -0.95 30.57 -15.02
N LYS A 242 -0.03 29.88 -14.33
CA LYS A 242 1.42 30.08 -14.51
C LYS A 242 1.93 29.67 -15.89
N PHE A 243 1.23 28.75 -16.57
CA PHE A 243 1.57 28.27 -17.91
C PHE A 243 0.91 29.06 -19.05
N ASN A 244 -0.11 29.88 -18.77
CA ASN A 244 -0.76 30.79 -19.72
C ASN A 244 -0.10 32.18 -19.72
#